data_AF-I7APW8-F1
#
_entry.id   AF-I7APW8-F1
#
_cell.length_a   1.000
_cell.length_b   1.000
_cell.length_c   1.000
_cell.angle_alpha   90.00
_cell.angle_beta   90.00
_cell.angle_gamma   90.00
#
_symmetry.space_group_name_H-M   'P 1'
#
loop_
_entity.id
_entity.type
_entity.pdbx_description
1 polymer ?
#
loop_
_entity_poly.entity_id
_entity_poly.type
_entity_poly.pdbx_seq_one_letter_code
_entity_poly.pdbx_strand_id
1 'polypeptide(L)'
;MENLLEDDSENLLRMSPDEYWVGDFMHRKENHAIVRVPDEFLEDRFNIIGLDRYIKNLEETYNSILDKGPRRNLKEESSLYYLIHQRYIFTKSGLEAILDKVMSREYGVCPRVGCKSSVGMVPVGLSDGPSKSSTKIYCHNCVNVYEPKGNLQLLDGCAWGRSFPHFLILAHSYHFPSRMYEEYVPRIYGFRICSHDDNDSFSEDN
;
A
#
# COMPACT_ATOMS: atom_id res chain seq x y z
N MET A 1 10.68 -49.63 6.99
CA MET A 1 11.20 -48.42 6.30
C MET A 1 9.99 -47.80 5.63
N GLU A 2 9.09 -47.28 6.45
CA GLU A 2 7.73 -46.91 6.10
C GLU A 2 7.47 -45.51 6.63
N ASN A 3 6.90 -44.68 5.76
CA ASN A 3 6.13 -43.48 6.03
C ASN A 3 6.82 -42.28 6.70
N LEU A 4 7.68 -41.60 5.93
CA LEU A 4 8.11 -40.22 6.23
C LEU A 4 7.59 -39.19 5.22
N LEU A 5 6.70 -39.58 4.29
CA LEU A 5 6.19 -38.69 3.24
C LEU A 5 4.66 -38.50 3.26
N GLU A 6 3.93 -39.21 4.12
CA GLU A 6 2.46 -39.11 4.21
C GLU A 6 1.96 -38.17 5.33
N ASP A 7 2.84 -37.72 6.24
CA ASP A 7 2.45 -36.99 7.47
C ASP A 7 2.30 -35.46 7.30
N ASP A 8 2.92 -34.86 6.29
CA ASP A 8 2.82 -33.40 6.08
C ASP A 8 1.48 -32.99 5.47
N SER A 9 0.89 -33.83 4.60
CA SER A 9 -0.38 -33.54 3.94
C SER A 9 -1.58 -33.60 4.90
N GLU A 10 -1.59 -34.53 5.86
CA GLU A 10 -2.68 -34.67 6.83
C GLU A 10 -2.62 -33.63 7.94
N ASN A 11 -1.43 -33.14 8.31
CA ASN A 11 -1.28 -32.07 9.30
C ASN A 11 -1.80 -30.72 8.78
N LEU A 12 -1.58 -30.37 7.50
CA LEU A 12 -2.19 -29.18 6.90
C LEU A 12 -3.72 -29.23 6.98
N LEU A 13 -4.33 -30.38 6.70
CA LEU A 13 -5.81 -30.53 6.73
C LEU A 13 -6.42 -30.36 8.14
N ARG A 14 -5.62 -30.41 9.20
CA ARG A 14 -6.07 -30.25 10.60
C ARG A 14 -5.83 -28.85 11.17
N MET A 15 -5.06 -28.01 10.48
CA MET A 15 -4.75 -26.67 10.96
C MET A 15 -5.91 -25.71 10.74
N SER A 16 -6.20 -24.90 11.76
CA SER A 16 -7.14 -23.78 11.59
C SER A 16 -6.61 -22.83 10.50
N PRO A 17 -7.48 -22.19 9.67
CA PRO A 17 -7.06 -21.12 8.77
C PRO A 17 -6.19 -20.03 9.45
N ASP A 18 -6.35 -19.87 10.76
CA ASP A 18 -5.63 -18.91 11.60
C ASP A 18 -4.23 -19.39 12.03
N GLU A 19 -3.89 -20.67 11.81
CA GLU A 19 -2.58 -21.24 12.15
C GLU A 19 -1.56 -21.14 11.01
N TYR A 20 -2.02 -20.88 9.78
CA TYR A 20 -1.17 -20.63 8.61
C TYR A 20 -0.45 -19.29 8.71
N TRP A 21 0.74 -19.19 8.11
CA TRP A 21 1.56 -17.97 8.13
C TRP A 21 0.76 -16.76 7.62
N VAL A 22 0.05 -16.90 6.49
CA VAL A 22 -0.77 -15.80 5.93
C VAL A 22 -1.92 -15.43 6.87
N GLY A 23 -2.56 -16.42 7.50
CA GLY A 23 -3.62 -16.19 8.48
C GLY A 23 -3.12 -15.37 9.67
N ASP A 24 -2.08 -15.85 10.34
CA ASP A 24 -1.41 -15.18 11.46
C ASP A 24 -0.91 -13.78 11.07
N PHE A 25 -0.33 -13.66 9.88
CA PHE A 25 0.12 -12.38 9.34
C PHE A 25 -1.02 -11.38 9.18
N MET A 26 -2.16 -11.79 8.61
CA MET A 26 -3.29 -10.89 8.37
C MET A 26 -4.02 -10.45 9.65
N HIS A 27 -3.91 -11.19 10.75
CA HIS A 27 -4.47 -10.82 12.07
C HIS A 27 -3.74 -9.66 12.75
N ARG A 28 -2.58 -9.25 12.23
CA ARG A 28 -1.82 -8.13 12.77
C ARG A 28 -2.52 -6.81 12.48
N LYS A 29 -2.56 -5.94 13.49
CA LYS A 29 -3.31 -4.67 13.46
C LYS A 29 -2.87 -3.73 12.33
N GLU A 30 -1.60 -3.79 11.94
CA GLU A 30 -1.02 -3.04 10.83
C GLU A 30 -1.48 -3.56 9.45
N ASN A 31 -1.87 -4.83 9.35
CA ASN A 31 -2.19 -5.51 8.09
C ASN A 31 -3.66 -5.44 7.70
N HIS A 32 -4.55 -4.93 8.55
CA HIS A 32 -5.97 -4.73 8.21
C HIS A 32 -6.19 -3.77 7.02
N ALA A 33 -5.18 -2.94 6.72
CA ALA A 33 -5.21 -2.00 5.62
C ALA A 33 -5.02 -2.66 4.25
N ILE A 34 -4.23 -3.74 4.17
CA ILE A 34 -3.99 -4.48 2.93
C ILE A 34 -5.09 -5.51 2.69
N VAL A 35 -5.08 -6.12 1.50
CA VAL A 35 -5.98 -7.24 1.17
C VAL A 35 -5.22 -8.56 1.25
N ARG A 36 -5.91 -9.64 1.63
CA ARG A 36 -5.31 -10.99 1.59
C ARG A 36 -5.02 -11.36 0.13
N VAL A 37 -3.79 -11.75 -0.17
CA VAL A 37 -3.43 -12.30 -1.47
C VAL A 37 -4.04 -13.70 -1.58
N PRO A 38 -4.79 -14.03 -2.66
CA PRO A 38 -5.32 -15.37 -2.87
C PRO A 38 -4.22 -16.41 -2.95
N ASP A 39 -4.47 -17.61 -2.43
CA ASP A 39 -3.45 -18.66 -2.36
C ASP A 39 -2.98 -19.07 -3.77
N GLU A 40 -3.89 -19.12 -4.75
CA GLU A 40 -3.55 -19.37 -6.16
C GLU A 40 -2.56 -18.34 -6.73
N PHE A 41 -2.70 -17.05 -6.35
CA PHE A 41 -1.76 -16.01 -6.79
C PHE A 41 -0.43 -16.12 -6.04
N LEU A 42 -0.49 -16.46 -4.75
CA LEU A 42 0.68 -16.60 -3.88
C LEU A 42 1.54 -17.80 -4.29
N GLU A 43 0.92 -18.91 -4.70
CA GLU A 43 1.60 -20.16 -5.07
C GLU A 43 2.21 -20.15 -6.48
N ASP A 44 1.71 -19.30 -7.37
CA ASP A 44 2.26 -19.16 -8.72
C ASP A 44 3.64 -18.49 -8.70
N ARG A 45 4.67 -19.30 -9.00
CA ARG A 45 6.08 -18.88 -9.04
C ARG A 45 6.34 -17.75 -10.04
N PHE A 46 5.50 -17.56 -11.04
CA PHE A 46 5.64 -16.42 -11.96
C PHE A 46 5.51 -15.08 -11.20
N ASN A 47 4.65 -15.03 -10.17
CA ASN A 47 4.39 -13.82 -9.40
C ASN A 47 5.54 -13.42 -8.46
N ILE A 48 6.54 -14.27 -8.25
CA ILE A 48 7.73 -13.95 -7.44
C ILE A 48 9.00 -13.68 -8.25
N ILE A 49 8.94 -13.78 -9.59
CA ILE A 49 10.11 -13.56 -10.46
C ILE A 49 10.71 -12.18 -10.21
N GLY A 50 12.02 -12.12 -9.99
CA GLY A 50 12.78 -10.88 -9.81
C GLY A 50 12.72 -10.29 -8.40
N LEU A 51 12.06 -10.94 -7.43
CA LEU A 51 12.03 -10.50 -6.02
C LEU A 51 13.33 -10.83 -5.25
N ASP A 52 14.19 -11.66 -5.82
CA ASP A 52 15.53 -12.03 -5.33
C ASP A 52 16.45 -10.80 -5.19
N ARG A 53 16.20 -9.74 -5.97
CA ARG A 53 16.90 -8.45 -5.82
C ARG A 53 16.62 -7.74 -4.49
N TYR A 54 15.52 -8.10 -3.81
CA TYR A 54 15.09 -7.49 -2.55
C TYR A 54 15.22 -8.46 -1.38
N ILE A 55 15.02 -9.77 -1.62
CA ILE A 55 14.99 -10.81 -0.58
C ILE A 55 16.19 -11.75 -0.79
N LYS A 56 17.07 -11.84 0.21
CA LYS A 56 18.35 -12.57 0.07
C LYS A 56 18.14 -14.07 -0.08
N ASN A 57 17.27 -14.65 0.77
CA ASN A 57 17.00 -16.09 0.80
C ASN A 57 15.61 -16.39 0.22
N LEU A 58 15.32 -15.87 -0.99
CA LEU A 58 13.96 -15.86 -1.55
C LEU A 58 13.24 -17.22 -1.47
N GLU A 59 13.88 -18.31 -1.91
CA GLU A 59 13.23 -19.64 -1.90
C GLU A 59 12.90 -20.11 -0.47
N GLU A 60 13.79 -19.88 0.49
CA GLU A 60 13.55 -20.27 1.88
C GLU A 60 12.44 -19.41 2.52
N THR A 61 12.47 -18.09 2.27
CA THR A 61 11.42 -17.17 2.72
C THR A 61 10.08 -17.50 2.07
N TYR A 62 10.08 -17.86 0.78
CA TYR A 62 8.88 -18.23 0.04
C TYR A 62 8.26 -19.52 0.55
N ASN A 63 9.07 -20.56 0.79
CA ASN A 63 8.58 -21.79 1.42
C ASN A 63 8.07 -21.56 2.84
N SER A 64 8.67 -20.63 3.60
CA SER A 64 8.18 -20.24 4.92
C SER A 64 6.79 -19.61 4.87
N ILE A 65 6.55 -18.62 3.99
CA ILE A 65 5.24 -17.95 3.91
C ILE A 65 4.12 -18.83 3.33
N LEU A 66 4.49 -19.94 2.66
CA LEU A 66 3.58 -20.97 2.17
C LEU A 66 3.36 -22.11 3.18
N ASP A 67 3.94 -22.02 4.38
CA ASP A 67 3.97 -23.10 5.38
C ASP A 67 4.54 -24.43 4.84
N LYS A 68 5.36 -24.38 3.78
CA LYS A 68 6.09 -25.52 3.17
C LYS A 68 7.52 -25.67 3.72
N GLY A 69 7.88 -24.85 4.70
CA GLY A 69 9.19 -24.82 5.34
C GLY A 69 9.11 -24.19 6.73
N PRO A 70 10.20 -24.24 7.51
CA PRO A 70 10.21 -23.70 8.85
C PRO A 70 10.06 -22.17 8.83
N ARG A 71 9.29 -21.62 9.79
CA ARG A 71 9.24 -20.17 10.05
C ARG A 71 10.63 -19.66 10.42
N ARG A 72 11.01 -18.48 9.90
CA ARG A 72 12.36 -17.93 10.07
C ARG A 72 12.33 -16.49 10.57
N ASN A 73 12.37 -15.55 9.62
CA ASN A 73 12.51 -14.14 9.90
C ASN A 73 11.25 -13.44 9.42
N LEU A 74 10.35 -13.23 10.36
CA LEU A 74 9.10 -12.52 10.17
C LEU A 74 9.25 -11.19 9.42
N LYS A 75 10.34 -10.44 9.61
CA LYS A 75 10.54 -9.17 8.89
C LYS A 75 10.80 -9.40 7.40
N GLU A 76 11.62 -10.40 7.06
CA GLU A 76 11.92 -10.76 5.67
C GLU A 76 10.69 -11.40 5.00
N GLU A 77 9.99 -12.27 5.73
CA GLU A 77 8.72 -12.89 5.31
C GLU A 77 7.62 -11.84 5.04
N SER A 78 7.45 -10.88 5.96
CA SER A 78 6.54 -9.75 5.76
C SER A 78 6.91 -8.93 4.53
N SER A 79 8.21 -8.67 4.33
CA SER A 79 8.69 -7.91 3.17
C SER A 79 8.40 -8.64 1.85
N LEU A 80 8.58 -9.97 1.82
CA LEU A 80 8.24 -10.79 0.67
C LEU A 80 6.72 -10.73 0.39
N TYR A 81 5.89 -10.93 1.41
CA TYR A 81 4.45 -10.87 1.24
C TYR A 81 3.98 -9.48 0.77
N TYR A 82 4.54 -8.38 1.29
CA TYR A 82 4.24 -7.04 0.79
C TYR A 82 4.62 -6.83 -0.69
N LEU A 83 5.75 -7.38 -1.13
CA LEU A 83 6.16 -7.30 -2.54
C LEU A 83 5.24 -8.12 -3.46
N ILE A 84 4.72 -9.25 -2.98
CA ILE A 84 3.71 -10.04 -3.70
C ILE A 84 2.36 -9.31 -3.71
N HIS A 85 1.93 -8.74 -2.57
CA HIS A 85 0.74 -7.90 -2.47
C HIS A 85 0.80 -6.70 -3.43
N GLN A 86 1.95 -6.03 -3.51
CA GLN A 86 2.19 -4.92 -4.44
C GLN A 86 1.92 -5.34 -5.90
N ARG A 87 2.20 -6.59 -6.28
CA ARG A 87 1.86 -7.12 -7.62
C ARG A 87 0.39 -7.48 -7.71
N TYR A 88 -0.15 -8.13 -6.68
CA TYR A 88 -1.54 -8.58 -6.65
C TYR A 88 -2.55 -7.44 -6.83
N ILE A 89 -2.30 -6.27 -6.22
CA ILE A 89 -3.20 -5.11 -6.33
C ILE A 89 -3.27 -4.49 -7.75
N PHE A 90 -2.45 -4.93 -8.70
CA PHE A 90 -2.56 -4.58 -10.12
C PHE A 90 -3.41 -5.58 -10.92
N THR A 91 -3.79 -6.71 -10.34
CA THR A 91 -4.78 -7.61 -10.94
C THR A 91 -6.18 -7.01 -10.81
N LYS A 92 -7.14 -7.45 -11.64
CA LYS A 92 -8.53 -6.96 -11.57
C LYS A 92 -9.11 -7.14 -10.16
N SER A 93 -9.02 -8.34 -9.59
CA SER A 93 -9.58 -8.65 -8.27
C SER A 93 -8.91 -7.87 -7.14
N GLY A 94 -7.58 -7.75 -7.17
CA GLY A 94 -6.85 -6.97 -6.17
C GLY A 94 -7.15 -5.47 -6.26
N LEU A 95 -7.27 -4.94 -7.48
CA LEU A 95 -7.60 -3.54 -7.73
C LEU A 95 -9.00 -3.18 -7.24
N GLU A 96 -10.00 -4.02 -7.56
CA GLU A 96 -11.39 -3.85 -7.12
C GLU A 96 -11.50 -3.91 -5.59
N ALA A 97 -10.79 -4.86 -4.94
CA ALA A 97 -10.82 -4.99 -3.48
C ALA A 97 -10.25 -3.73 -2.77
N ILE A 98 -9.19 -3.12 -3.31
CA ILE A 98 -8.67 -1.86 -2.75
C ILE A 98 -9.58 -0.68 -3.10
N LEU A 99 -10.17 -0.66 -4.30
CA LEU A 99 -11.14 0.37 -4.68
C LEU A 99 -12.28 0.46 -3.66
N ASP A 100 -12.85 -0.67 -3.27
CA ASP A 100 -13.95 -0.71 -2.30
C ASP A 100 -13.54 -0.09 -0.96
N LYS A 101 -12.32 -0.40 -0.46
CA LYS A 101 -11.77 0.18 0.78
C LYS A 101 -11.49 1.70 0.65
N VAL A 102 -11.10 2.16 -0.54
CA VAL A 102 -10.95 3.61 -0.82
C VAL A 102 -12.32 4.29 -0.80
N MET A 103 -13.32 3.69 -1.45
CA MET A 103 -14.67 4.26 -1.54
C MET A 103 -15.40 4.27 -0.19
N SER A 104 -15.15 3.26 0.67
CA SER A 104 -15.61 3.23 2.06
C SER A 104 -14.81 4.17 2.99
N ARG A 105 -13.76 4.81 2.47
CA ARG A 105 -12.87 5.76 3.19
C ARG A 105 -12.13 5.11 4.36
N GLU A 106 -11.83 3.82 4.27
CA GLU A 106 -11.07 3.09 5.31
C GLU A 106 -9.66 3.65 5.51
N TYR A 107 -9.04 4.18 4.44
CA TYR A 107 -7.73 4.84 4.51
C TYR A 107 -7.81 6.29 4.99
N GLY A 108 -9.00 6.76 5.36
CA GLY A 108 -9.27 8.12 5.81
C GLY A 108 -9.66 9.06 4.67
N VAL A 109 -9.70 10.34 5.03
CA VAL A 109 -10.14 11.44 4.16
C VAL A 109 -9.05 12.50 4.05
N CYS A 110 -9.08 13.28 2.97
CA CYS A 110 -8.08 14.31 2.74
C CYS A 110 -8.01 15.32 3.91
N PRO A 111 -6.81 15.57 4.50
CA PRO A 111 -6.68 16.52 5.60
C PRO A 111 -6.75 17.98 5.12
N ARG A 112 -6.62 18.24 3.81
CA ARG A 112 -6.75 19.59 3.26
C ARG A 112 -8.21 20.04 3.34
N VAL A 113 -8.47 21.08 4.12
CA VAL A 113 -9.80 21.69 4.29
C VAL A 113 -10.48 21.95 2.95
N GLY A 114 -9.72 22.47 1.98
CA GLY A 114 -10.18 22.74 0.63
C GLY A 114 -10.72 21.53 -0.15
N CYS A 115 -10.27 20.32 0.16
CA CYS A 115 -10.71 19.09 -0.53
C CYS A 115 -12.08 18.58 -0.08
N LYS A 116 -12.69 19.20 0.95
CA LYS A 116 -13.89 18.71 1.65
C LYS A 116 -13.65 17.34 2.31
N SER A 117 -14.38 17.06 3.39
CA SER A 117 -14.20 15.82 4.18
C SER A 117 -14.70 14.54 3.48
N SER A 118 -15.20 14.63 2.24
CA SER A 118 -15.77 13.51 1.48
C SER A 118 -14.76 12.78 0.59
N VAL A 119 -13.58 13.36 0.33
CA VAL A 119 -12.57 12.76 -0.56
C VAL A 119 -11.81 11.67 0.17
N GLY A 120 -12.04 10.43 -0.22
CA GLY A 120 -11.32 9.25 0.27
C GLY A 120 -9.85 9.26 -0.17
N MET A 121 -8.98 8.79 0.71
CA MET A 121 -7.55 8.72 0.45
C MET A 121 -7.14 7.39 -0.16
N VAL A 122 -6.11 7.40 -1.00
CA VAL A 122 -5.55 6.20 -1.62
C VAL A 122 -4.16 5.92 -1.02
N PRO A 123 -3.88 4.71 -0.50
CA PRO A 123 -2.57 4.41 0.07
C PRO A 123 -1.48 4.37 -1.01
N VAL A 124 -0.27 4.82 -0.67
CA VAL A 124 0.86 4.92 -1.60
C VAL A 124 2.19 4.65 -0.89
N GLY A 125 3.12 4.02 -1.61
CA GLY A 125 4.52 3.89 -1.20
C GLY A 125 5.39 4.97 -1.84
N LEU A 126 6.36 5.52 -1.11
CA LEU A 126 7.37 6.41 -1.69
C LEU A 126 8.56 5.64 -2.32
N SER A 127 8.59 4.32 -2.16
CA SER A 127 9.55 3.41 -2.76
C SER A 127 8.86 2.09 -3.09
N ASP A 128 9.37 1.40 -4.11
CA ASP A 128 8.88 0.06 -4.47
C ASP A 128 9.64 -1.04 -3.69
N GLY A 129 10.78 -0.70 -3.07
CA GLY A 129 11.58 -1.62 -2.27
C GLY A 129 11.25 -1.56 -0.77
N PRO A 130 11.45 -2.66 -0.03
CA PRO A 130 11.11 -2.72 1.39
C PRO A 130 12.04 -1.87 2.26
N SER A 131 11.52 -1.49 3.43
CA SER A 131 12.20 -0.77 4.51
C SER A 131 12.78 0.59 4.09
N LYS A 132 12.14 1.27 3.13
CA LYS A 132 12.56 2.61 2.66
C LYS A 132 11.69 3.74 3.19
N SER A 133 10.38 3.51 3.30
CA SER A 133 9.43 4.48 3.83
C SER A 133 8.18 3.76 4.31
N SER A 134 7.52 4.29 5.33
CA SER A 134 6.18 3.84 5.69
C SER A 134 5.16 4.20 4.61
N THR A 135 3.99 3.57 4.67
CA THR A 135 2.84 3.93 3.84
C THR A 135 2.49 5.40 4.01
N LYS A 136 2.22 6.06 2.88
CA LYS A 136 1.62 7.40 2.82
C LYS A 136 0.22 7.31 2.24
N ILE A 137 -0.48 8.43 2.20
CA ILE A 137 -1.81 8.53 1.60
C ILE A 137 -1.86 9.66 0.57
N TYR A 138 -2.34 9.34 -0.62
CA TYR A 138 -2.47 10.22 -1.77
C TYR A 138 -3.91 10.69 -1.94
N CYS A 139 -4.09 11.98 -2.20
CA CYS A 139 -5.39 12.57 -2.53
C CYS A 139 -5.46 12.87 -4.04
N HIS A 140 -6.41 12.27 -4.75
CA HIS A 140 -6.62 12.55 -6.18
C HIS A 140 -7.17 13.97 -6.44
N ASN A 141 -7.83 14.59 -5.46
CA ASN A 141 -8.43 15.93 -5.62
C ASN A 141 -7.36 17.04 -5.57
N CYS A 142 -6.58 17.16 -4.49
CA CYS A 142 -5.50 18.17 -4.42
C CYS A 142 -4.18 17.71 -5.04
N VAL A 143 -4.00 16.41 -5.32
CA VAL A 143 -2.77 15.84 -5.88
C VAL A 143 -1.57 16.09 -4.95
N ASN A 144 -1.78 15.77 -3.67
CA ASN A 144 -0.74 15.80 -2.64
C ASN A 144 -0.71 14.47 -1.89
N VAL A 145 0.45 14.20 -1.29
CA VAL A 145 0.71 13.06 -0.41
C VAL A 145 0.76 13.55 1.04
N TYR A 146 0.19 12.78 1.95
CA TYR A 146 0.12 13.10 3.38
C TYR A 146 0.57 11.91 4.23
N GLU A 147 0.91 12.21 5.48
CA GLU A 147 1.10 11.18 6.51
C GLU A 147 -0.26 10.59 6.93
N PRO A 148 -0.38 9.25 6.99
CA PRO A 148 -1.59 8.62 7.49
C PRO A 148 -1.64 8.69 9.02
N LYS A 149 -2.83 8.44 9.56
CA LYS A 149 -3.04 8.29 11.01
C LYS A 149 -3.19 6.81 11.36
N GLY A 150 -2.95 6.46 12.63
CA GLY A 150 -3.21 5.11 13.15
C GLY A 150 -2.23 4.07 12.60
N ASN A 151 -2.68 2.82 12.49
CA ASN A 151 -1.80 1.69 12.18
C ASN A 151 -1.22 1.70 10.76
N LEU A 152 -1.82 2.45 9.84
CA LEU A 152 -1.33 2.54 8.46
C LEU A 152 0.10 3.09 8.39
N GLN A 153 0.51 3.93 9.35
CA GLN A 153 1.89 4.44 9.44
C GLN A 153 2.93 3.36 9.79
N LEU A 154 2.49 2.22 10.33
CA LEU A 154 3.36 1.09 10.70
C LEU A 154 3.64 0.17 9.51
N LEU A 155 2.78 0.21 8.50
CA LEU A 155 2.86 -0.62 7.30
C LEU A 155 3.94 -0.07 6.36
N ASP A 156 4.80 -0.96 5.85
CA ASP A 156 5.82 -0.60 4.86
C ASP A 156 5.16 -0.11 3.56
N GLY A 157 5.62 1.02 3.04
CA GLY A 157 5.09 1.61 1.82
C GLY A 157 5.29 0.71 0.58
N CYS A 158 6.24 -0.23 0.63
CA CYS A 158 6.45 -1.17 -0.47
C CYS A 158 5.23 -2.03 -0.76
N ALA A 159 4.32 -2.26 0.21
CA ALA A 159 3.07 -2.99 0.00
C ALA A 159 2.18 -2.37 -1.09
N TRP A 160 2.34 -1.07 -1.36
CA TRP A 160 1.58 -0.31 -2.35
C TRP A 160 2.41 0.04 -3.58
N GLY A 161 3.68 0.41 -3.36
CA GLY A 161 4.52 0.97 -4.41
C GLY A 161 4.10 2.38 -4.83
N ARG A 162 4.90 2.98 -5.71
CA ARG A 162 4.74 4.39 -6.13
C ARG A 162 3.60 4.59 -7.12
N SER A 163 3.34 3.59 -7.96
CA SER A 163 2.43 3.74 -9.10
C SER A 163 0.98 3.41 -8.79
N PHE A 164 0.71 2.70 -7.68
CA PHE A 164 -0.61 2.13 -7.41
C PHE A 164 -1.76 3.14 -7.42
N PRO A 165 -1.68 4.30 -6.73
CA PRO A 165 -2.79 5.26 -6.74
C PRO A 165 -3.13 5.75 -8.16
N HIS A 166 -2.10 6.01 -8.95
CA HIS A 166 -2.25 6.52 -10.30
C HIS A 166 -2.91 5.49 -11.22
N PHE A 167 -2.51 4.22 -11.08
CA PHE A 167 -3.12 3.12 -11.81
C PHE A 167 -4.58 2.90 -11.41
N LEU A 168 -4.90 2.91 -10.11
CA LEU A 168 -6.26 2.80 -9.60
C LEU A 168 -7.18 3.89 -10.17
N ILE A 169 -6.70 5.14 -10.17
CA ILE A 169 -7.45 6.29 -10.68
C ILE A 169 -7.64 6.19 -12.19
N LEU A 170 -6.62 5.76 -12.93
CA LEU A 170 -6.71 5.59 -14.38
C LEU A 170 -7.73 4.50 -14.75
N ALA A 171 -7.69 3.35 -14.06
CA ALA A 171 -8.56 2.20 -14.32
C ALA A 171 -10.02 2.47 -13.92
N HIS A 172 -10.26 3.27 -12.89
CA HIS A 172 -11.58 3.55 -12.31
C HIS A 172 -11.93 5.04 -12.31
N SER A 173 -11.59 5.76 -13.37
CA SER A 173 -11.72 7.23 -13.45
C SER A 173 -13.12 7.78 -13.12
N TYR A 174 -14.18 7.01 -13.38
CA TYR A 174 -15.57 7.35 -13.03
C TYR A 174 -15.82 7.47 -11.51
N HIS A 175 -15.01 6.80 -10.69
CA HIS A 175 -15.04 6.96 -9.22
C HIS A 175 -14.22 8.15 -8.72
N PHE A 176 -13.37 8.74 -9.57
CA PHE A 176 -12.43 9.80 -9.20
C PHE A 176 -12.66 11.08 -10.04
N PRO A 177 -13.84 11.72 -9.94
CA PRO A 177 -14.15 12.92 -10.71
C PRO A 177 -13.20 14.09 -10.39
N SER A 178 -13.00 14.94 -11.40
CA SER A 178 -12.08 16.07 -11.36
C SER A 178 -12.53 17.22 -10.45
N ARG A 179 -11.55 18.07 -10.15
CA ARG A 179 -11.38 18.87 -8.93
C ARG A 179 -12.45 19.90 -8.62
N MET A 180 -13.01 19.79 -7.41
CA MET A 180 -13.47 20.94 -6.64
C MET A 180 -12.66 20.97 -5.35
N TYR A 181 -11.54 21.71 -5.34
CA TYR A 181 -10.89 22.07 -4.09
C TYR A 181 -10.74 23.59 -4.01
N GLU A 182 -10.97 24.12 -2.81
CA GLU A 182 -10.82 25.55 -2.53
C GLU A 182 -9.45 25.81 -1.92
N GLU A 183 -8.72 26.78 -2.47
CA GLU A 183 -7.45 27.21 -1.90
C GLU A 183 -7.69 28.26 -0.82
N TYR A 184 -6.99 28.13 0.31
CA TYR A 184 -7.07 29.13 1.37
C TYR A 184 -6.41 30.43 0.90
N VAL A 185 -7.18 31.52 0.93
CA VAL A 185 -6.68 32.86 0.58
C VAL A 185 -6.32 33.59 1.89
N PRO A 186 -5.03 33.74 2.23
CA PRO A 186 -4.62 34.41 3.46
C PRO A 186 -4.98 35.89 3.42
N ARG A 187 -5.50 36.41 4.55
CA ARG A 187 -5.94 37.80 4.69
C ARG A 187 -5.52 38.40 6.04
N ILE A 188 -5.12 39.67 6.02
CA ILE A 188 -4.86 40.49 7.21
C ILE A 188 -5.81 41.70 7.14
N TYR A 189 -6.64 41.90 8.17
CA TYR A 189 -7.70 42.93 8.20
C TYR A 189 -8.60 42.95 6.94
N GLY A 190 -8.86 41.78 6.35
CA GLY A 190 -9.68 41.63 5.14
C GLY A 190 -8.92 41.79 3.82
N PHE A 191 -7.72 42.37 3.84
CA PHE A 191 -6.85 42.51 2.68
C PHE A 191 -6.12 41.20 2.39
N ARG A 192 -6.10 40.79 1.11
CA ARG A 192 -5.33 39.62 0.69
C ARG A 192 -3.84 39.92 0.86
N ILE A 193 -3.09 38.95 1.35
CA ILE A 193 -1.62 39.04 1.36
C ILE A 193 -1.16 38.77 -0.09
N CYS A 194 -0.43 39.71 -0.69
CA CYS A 194 0.23 39.47 -1.97
C CYS A 194 1.39 38.48 -1.77
N SER A 195 1.56 37.53 -2.68
CA SER A 195 2.81 36.76 -2.73
C SER A 195 3.96 37.72 -3.00
N HIS A 196 5.08 37.53 -2.30
CA HIS A 196 6.33 38.11 -2.74
C HIS A 196 6.75 37.27 -3.95
N ASP A 197 6.59 37.82 -5.15
CA ASP A 197 7.12 37.18 -6.33
C ASP A 197 8.63 37.44 -6.32
N ASP A 198 9.45 36.40 -6.20
CA ASP A 198 10.93 36.47 -6.19
C ASP A 198 11.53 36.95 -7.54
N ASN A 199 10.74 37.61 -8.40
CA ASN A 199 11.14 38.11 -9.72
C ASN A 199 11.38 39.64 -9.75
N ASP A 200 11.25 40.36 -8.64
CA ASP A 200 11.61 41.78 -8.55
C ASP A 200 13.12 42.00 -8.30
N SER A 201 13.97 41.28 -9.04
CA SER A 201 15.40 41.56 -9.09
C SER A 201 15.82 42.01 -10.49
N PHE A 202 16.14 43.31 -10.57
CA PHE A 202 16.84 44.05 -11.64
C PHE A 202 16.00 44.57 -12.82
N SER A 203 15.31 45.67 -12.57
CA SER A 203 15.43 46.82 -13.48
C SER A 203 16.24 47.90 -12.75
N GLU A 204 17.57 47.85 -12.91
CA GLU A 204 18.42 49.01 -12.62
C GLU A 204 17.95 50.17 -13.50
N ASP A 205 17.72 51.31 -12.85
CA ASP A 205 17.42 52.59 -13.46
C ASP A 205 18.52 52.98 -14.47
N ASN A 206 18.08 53.52 -15.62
CA ASN A 206 18.89 54.21 -16.63
C ASN A 206 19.65 55.42 -16.06
#